data_AF-A0A1N6FT95-F1
#
_entry.id   AF-A0A1N6FT95-F1
#
_cell.length_a   1.000
_cell.length_b   1.000
_cell.length_c   1.000
_cell.angle_alpha   90.00
_cell.angle_beta   90.00
_cell.angle_gamma   90.00
#
_symmetry.space_group_name_H-M   'P 1'
#
loop_
_entity.id
_entity.type
_entity.pdbx_description
1 polymer ?
#
loop_
_entity_poly.entity_id
_entity_poly.type
_entity_poly.pdbx_seq_one_letter_code
_entity_poly.pdbx_strand_id
1 'polypeptide(L)'
;MNDKNFNYMNNFLDNKKKILELIVVSIFLGIGVSLISSSIFEYIKGENKILIYSILGLLLILICLIYLIRNLFGKRKFEKEIDGFFILNRTQKNITNIDNYDYSSKIFEYLQSAIAEDEEIKKDWLNTNFGDITEERIKILPYIQEISEYYFLEALSTHLSSFFNNTKFKKTKLKSYKRNDIPQILASNRFLDLFSKPMEERALFKNSNQDNFIIKFTRDSAEGKIISNYKRGAMFQYFDLKLPAESKIVRKKNSTILISNRRFEISITTNVSGVNTYIPIEYKGLYLGLKNLHDPAYITNFSIKITFNRSSFFKSSSWEYYQWLDSFLDEFEKNASEKYYFKSKIDWDRIYPIIKTLQNKHDKIR
;
A
#
# COMPACT_ATOMS: atom_id res chain seq x y z
N MET A 1 -7.74 16.99 11.10
CA MET A 1 -7.18 17.89 10.08
C MET A 1 -6.17 18.85 10.73
N ASN A 2 -4.94 18.37 10.99
CA ASN A 2 -3.76 19.20 11.28
C ASN A 2 -2.51 18.31 11.41
N ASP A 3 -2.04 17.76 10.28
CA ASP A 3 -0.71 17.13 10.20
C ASP A 3 0.03 17.44 8.90
N LYS A 4 -0.25 18.62 8.33
CA LYS A 4 0.53 19.17 7.22
C LYS A 4 1.79 19.93 7.71
N ASN A 5 2.04 20.01 9.02
CA ASN A 5 2.95 21.02 9.60
C ASN A 5 4.46 20.73 9.58
N PHE A 6 4.95 19.59 9.09
CA PHE A 6 6.41 19.35 9.09
C PHE A 6 7.15 19.67 7.78
N ASN A 7 6.46 20.14 6.73
CA ASN A 7 7.11 20.46 5.46
C ASN A 7 6.70 21.79 4.83
N TYR A 8 6.10 22.74 5.55
CA TYR A 8 5.80 24.06 4.95
C TYR A 8 7.04 24.82 4.53
N MET A 9 8.07 24.84 5.39
CA MET A 9 9.33 25.50 5.07
C MET A 9 10.04 24.79 3.92
N ASN A 10 10.09 23.46 3.93
CA ASN A 10 10.69 22.68 2.86
C ASN A 10 9.93 22.84 1.53
N ASN A 11 8.59 22.81 1.55
CA ASN A 11 7.77 23.04 0.37
C ASN A 11 7.91 24.48 -0.15
N PHE A 12 8.00 25.48 0.73
CA PHE A 12 8.21 26.87 0.35
C PHE A 12 9.61 27.06 -0.26
N LEU A 13 10.65 26.50 0.34
CA LEU A 13 12.02 26.53 -0.17
C LEU A 13 12.12 25.77 -1.51
N ASP A 14 11.46 24.62 -1.65
CA ASP A 14 11.38 23.87 -2.90
C ASP A 14 10.64 24.65 -3.98
N ASN A 15 9.55 25.33 -3.63
CA ASN A 15 8.82 26.17 -4.58
C ASN A 15 9.63 27.41 -4.98
N LYS A 16 10.34 28.04 -4.03
CA LYS A 16 11.28 29.14 -4.33
C LYS A 16 12.39 28.67 -5.26
N LYS A 17 12.95 27.49 -5.01
CA LYS A 17 13.96 26.86 -5.88
C LYS A 17 13.40 26.59 -7.27
N LYS A 18 12.19 26.04 -7.40
CA LYS A 18 11.53 25.82 -8.71
C LYS A 18 11.28 27.11 -9.47
N ILE A 19 10.86 28.19 -8.79
CA ILE A 19 10.66 29.50 -9.43
C ILE A 19 11.99 30.04 -9.94
N LEU A 20 13.03 30.04 -9.10
CA LEU A 20 14.38 30.47 -9.52
C LEU A 20 14.92 29.64 -10.68
N GLU A 21 14.74 28.32 -10.61
CA GLU A 21 15.11 27.38 -11.67
C GLU A 21 14.41 27.73 -12.99
N LEU A 22 13.11 28.01 -12.95
CA LEU A 22 12.31 28.37 -14.13
C LEU A 22 12.72 29.72 -14.73
N ILE A 23 13.04 30.71 -13.89
CA ILE A 23 13.57 32.01 -14.33
C ILE A 23 14.91 31.82 -15.05
N VAL A 24 15.84 31.10 -14.43
CA VAL A 24 17.18 30.85 -15.01
C VAL A 24 17.07 30.10 -16.34
N VAL A 25 16.28 29.02 -16.39
CA VAL A 25 16.04 28.26 -17.63
C VAL A 25 15.42 29.15 -18.72
N SER A 26 14.48 30.02 -18.37
CA SER A 26 13.84 30.94 -19.32
C SER A 26 14.81 31.97 -19.88
N ILE A 27 15.72 32.52 -19.05
CA ILE A 27 16.76 33.45 -19.49
C ILE A 27 17.71 32.77 -20.49
N PHE A 28 18.22 31.59 -20.14
CA PHE A 28 19.14 30.86 -21.03
C PHE A 28 18.48 30.42 -22.34
N LEU A 29 17.21 29.97 -22.29
CA LEU A 29 16.42 29.67 -23.50
C LEU A 29 16.22 30.94 -24.35
N GLY A 30 15.88 32.08 -23.73
CA GLY A 30 15.69 33.34 -24.44
C GLY A 30 16.97 33.81 -25.15
N ILE A 31 18.12 33.74 -24.47
CA ILE A 31 19.43 34.05 -25.07
C ILE A 31 19.74 33.07 -26.21
N GLY A 32 19.54 31.77 -25.99
CA GLY A 32 19.81 30.74 -27.00
C GLY A 32 18.97 30.92 -28.27
N VAL A 33 17.67 31.18 -28.11
CA VAL A 33 16.75 31.43 -29.24
C VAL A 33 17.11 32.73 -29.96
N SER A 34 17.46 33.79 -29.23
CA SER A 34 17.89 35.07 -29.83
C SER A 34 19.14 34.92 -30.69
N LEU A 35 20.15 34.19 -30.20
CA LEU A 35 21.39 33.92 -30.94
C LEU A 35 21.14 33.11 -32.21
N ILE A 36 20.27 32.09 -32.14
CA ILE A 36 19.88 31.29 -33.31
C ILE A 36 19.12 32.17 -34.32
N SER A 37 18.16 32.97 -33.86
CA SER A 37 17.37 33.87 -34.70
C SER A 37 18.27 34.85 -35.47
N SER A 38 19.19 35.53 -34.77
CA SER A 38 20.14 36.46 -35.40
C SER A 38 21.01 35.77 -36.45
N SER A 39 21.50 34.57 -36.15
CA SER A 39 22.31 33.78 -37.08
C SER A 39 21.53 33.37 -38.34
N ILE A 40 20.23 33.04 -38.22
CA ILE A 40 19.36 32.75 -39.38
C ILE A 40 19.18 33.98 -40.26
N PHE A 41 18.94 35.17 -39.67
CA PHE A 41 18.75 36.41 -40.42
C PHE A 41 19.97 36.80 -41.26
N GLU A 42 21.17 36.56 -40.75
CA GLU A 42 22.43 36.88 -41.44
C GLU A 42 22.80 35.83 -42.49
N TYR A 43 22.49 34.56 -42.25
CA TYR A 43 22.62 33.51 -43.26
C TYR A 43 21.79 33.85 -44.51
N ILE A 44 20.58 34.38 -44.33
CA ILE A 44 19.72 34.86 -45.43
C ILE A 44 20.36 36.03 -46.19
N LYS A 45 21.19 36.86 -45.53
CA LYS A 45 21.89 38.00 -46.15
C LYS A 45 23.20 37.61 -46.86
N GLY A 46 23.61 36.34 -46.83
CA GLY A 46 24.78 35.84 -47.57
C GLY A 46 26.13 36.05 -46.88
N GLU A 47 26.16 36.46 -45.61
CA GLU A 47 27.40 36.63 -44.84
C GLU A 47 27.74 35.36 -44.04
N ASN A 48 28.75 34.61 -44.47
CA ASN A 48 29.13 33.31 -43.88
C ASN A 48 29.86 33.36 -42.52
N LYS A 49 29.99 34.52 -41.88
CA LYS A 49 30.90 34.69 -40.72
C LYS A 49 30.34 34.21 -39.37
N ILE A 50 29.09 33.75 -39.29
CA ILE A 50 28.35 33.68 -38.01
C ILE A 50 27.79 32.27 -37.66
N LEU A 51 28.44 31.22 -38.16
CA LEU A 51 28.19 29.84 -37.67
C LEU A 51 28.39 29.70 -36.14
N ILE A 52 29.26 30.51 -35.55
CA ILE A 52 29.61 30.46 -34.12
C ILE A 52 28.41 30.83 -33.21
N TYR A 53 27.60 31.83 -33.56
CA TYR A 53 26.43 32.21 -32.74
C TYR A 53 25.32 31.17 -32.78
N SER A 54 25.12 30.50 -33.92
CA SER A 54 24.21 29.35 -34.01
C SER A 54 24.68 28.20 -33.11
N ILE A 55 25.96 27.84 -33.16
CA ILE A 55 26.54 26.78 -32.32
C ILE A 55 26.40 27.12 -30.82
N LEU A 56 26.71 28.36 -30.42
CA LEU A 56 26.55 28.83 -29.04
C LEU A 56 25.10 28.79 -28.59
N GLY A 57 24.16 29.27 -29.41
CA GLY A 57 22.74 29.23 -29.09
C GLY A 57 22.21 27.81 -28.94
N LEU A 58 22.62 26.90 -29.83
CA LEU A 58 22.23 25.49 -29.80
C LEU A 58 22.81 24.77 -28.57
N LEU A 59 24.05 25.09 -28.20
CA LEU A 59 24.70 24.55 -27.00
C LEU A 59 24.00 25.04 -25.72
N LEU A 60 23.61 26.31 -25.64
CA LEU A 60 22.83 26.85 -24.51
C LEU A 60 21.48 26.13 -24.35
N ILE A 61 20.74 25.93 -25.44
CA ILE A 61 19.47 25.19 -25.43
C ILE A 61 19.70 23.73 -25.01
N LEU A 62 20.76 23.09 -25.51
CA LEU A 62 21.11 21.71 -25.16
C LEU A 62 21.43 21.58 -23.66
N ILE A 63 22.18 22.51 -23.09
CA ILE A 63 22.48 22.53 -21.65
C ILE A 63 21.19 22.66 -20.83
N CYS A 64 20.29 23.57 -21.21
CA CYS A 64 18.99 23.72 -20.55
C CYS A 64 18.15 22.44 -20.62
N LEU A 65 18.09 21.80 -21.79
CA LEU A 65 17.39 20.52 -21.98
C LEU A 65 18.01 19.43 -21.10
N ILE A 66 19.32 19.27 -21.12
CA ILE A 66 20.03 18.28 -20.28
C ILE A 66 19.74 18.52 -18.80
N TYR A 67 19.76 19.78 -18.37
CA TYR A 67 19.46 20.16 -17.00
C TYR A 67 18.02 19.80 -16.59
N LEU A 68 17.01 20.16 -17.39
CA LEU A 68 15.60 19.83 -17.14
C LEU A 68 15.37 18.31 -17.11
N ILE A 69 15.96 17.60 -18.08
CA ILE A 69 15.90 16.14 -18.16
C ILE A 69 16.51 15.50 -16.91
N ARG A 70 17.67 16.00 -16.45
CA ARG A 70 18.31 15.51 -15.22
C ARG A 70 17.47 15.79 -13.97
N ASN A 71 16.84 16.96 -13.86
CA ASN A 71 15.97 17.30 -12.73
C ASN A 71 14.72 16.40 -12.69
N LEU A 72 14.06 16.20 -13.85
CA LEU A 72 12.92 15.27 -13.97
C LEU A 72 13.33 13.84 -13.58
N PHE A 73 14.50 13.39 -14.02
CA PHE A 73 15.02 12.08 -13.65
C PHE A 73 15.49 11.96 -12.19
N GLY A 74 15.63 13.06 -11.45
CA GLY A 74 15.93 13.02 -10.02
C GLY A 74 14.74 12.53 -9.19
N LYS A 75 13.50 12.82 -9.62
CA LYS A 75 12.26 12.57 -8.88
C LYS A 75 11.61 11.21 -9.18
N ARG A 76 12.42 10.23 -9.59
CA ARG A 76 11.95 8.90 -10.03
C ARG A 76 11.62 7.96 -8.89
N LYS A 77 12.07 8.26 -7.67
CA LYS A 77 11.91 7.39 -6.52
C LYS A 77 10.92 8.01 -5.55
N PHE A 78 9.97 7.20 -5.12
CA PHE A 78 9.05 7.50 -4.05
C PHE A 78 9.20 6.40 -3.02
N GLU A 79 9.39 6.77 -1.76
CA GLU A 79 9.47 5.85 -0.64
C GLU A 79 8.48 6.31 0.43
N LYS A 80 7.66 5.39 0.93
CA LYS A 80 6.68 5.64 1.98
C LYS A 80 6.69 4.47 2.95
N GLU A 81 6.74 4.78 4.23
CA GLU A 81 6.63 3.82 5.32
C GLU A 81 5.28 4.04 5.99
N ILE A 82 4.53 2.94 6.15
CA ILE A 82 3.23 2.95 6.81
C ILE A 82 3.33 1.99 7.98
N ASP A 83 3.34 2.56 9.18
CA ASP A 83 3.35 1.79 10.42
C ASP A 83 1.93 1.53 10.88
N GLY A 84 1.58 0.26 10.99
CA GLY A 84 0.43 -0.22 11.73
C GLY A 84 0.84 -0.89 13.03
N PHE A 85 -0.14 -1.20 13.89
CA PHE A 85 0.11 -1.89 15.15
C PHE A 85 -0.91 -2.98 15.42
N PHE A 86 -0.54 -3.91 16.30
CA PHE A 86 -1.45 -4.89 16.87
C PHE A 86 -1.10 -5.13 18.34
N ILE A 87 -2.09 -5.55 19.13
CA ILE A 87 -1.90 -5.86 20.55
C ILE A 87 -1.97 -7.37 20.71
N LEU A 88 -0.98 -7.95 21.40
CA LEU A 88 -0.94 -9.37 21.71
C LEU A 88 -1.58 -9.60 23.08
N ASN A 89 -2.78 -10.17 23.11
CA ASN A 89 -3.45 -10.57 24.34
C ASN A 89 -2.88 -11.89 24.85
N ARG A 90 -2.01 -11.82 25.85
CA ARG A 90 -1.33 -13.00 26.39
C ARG A 90 -2.27 -13.92 27.17
N THR A 91 -3.35 -13.37 27.74
CA THR A 91 -4.35 -14.16 28.48
C THR A 91 -5.23 -14.97 27.56
N GLN A 92 -5.73 -14.37 26.48
CA GLN A 92 -6.58 -15.03 25.49
C GLN A 92 -5.80 -15.82 24.44
N LYS A 93 -4.46 -15.77 24.48
CA LYS A 93 -3.55 -16.39 23.51
C LYS A 93 -3.88 -16.01 22.06
N ASN A 94 -4.12 -14.72 21.85
CA ASN A 94 -4.57 -14.20 20.56
C ASN A 94 -4.18 -12.73 20.39
N ILE A 95 -4.37 -12.18 19.20
CA ILE A 95 -4.30 -10.73 18.99
C ILE A 95 -5.64 -10.08 19.34
N THR A 96 -5.61 -8.83 19.78
CA THR A 96 -6.82 -8.08 20.13
C THR A 96 -7.46 -7.52 18.86
N ASN A 97 -8.77 -7.75 18.69
CA ASN A 97 -9.57 -7.04 17.69
C ASN A 97 -9.76 -5.58 18.14
N ILE A 98 -9.33 -4.62 17.32
CA ILE A 98 -9.42 -3.19 17.63
C ILE A 98 -10.52 -2.56 16.78
N ASP A 99 -11.56 -2.08 17.46
CA ASP A 99 -12.71 -1.46 16.81
C ASP A 99 -12.32 -0.18 16.06
N ASN A 100 -12.90 0.00 14.88
CA ASN A 100 -12.62 1.10 13.95
C ASN A 100 -11.19 1.16 13.40
N TYR A 101 -10.36 0.14 13.65
CA TYR A 101 -9.04 0.01 13.07
C TYR A 101 -8.98 -1.17 12.09
N ASP A 102 -9.12 -0.85 10.80
CA ASP A 102 -9.29 -1.85 9.73
C ASP A 102 -8.15 -2.89 9.73
N TYR A 103 -6.89 -2.45 9.77
CA TYR A 103 -5.75 -3.36 9.80
C TYR A 103 -5.81 -4.37 10.94
N SER A 104 -5.91 -3.91 12.19
CA SER A 104 -5.94 -4.82 13.35
C SER A 104 -7.17 -5.74 13.34
N SER A 105 -8.31 -5.26 12.85
CA SER A 105 -9.53 -6.06 12.76
C SER A 105 -9.42 -7.13 11.68
N LYS A 106 -8.89 -6.78 10.51
CA LYS A 106 -8.70 -7.70 9.38
C LYS A 106 -7.68 -8.79 9.69
N ILE A 107 -6.52 -8.45 10.26
CA ILE A 107 -5.55 -9.48 10.64
C ILE A 107 -6.10 -10.43 11.72
N PHE A 108 -6.95 -9.93 12.63
CA PHE A 108 -7.64 -10.76 13.61
C PHE A 108 -8.62 -11.72 12.91
N GLU A 109 -9.46 -11.20 12.03
CA GLU A 109 -10.43 -11.99 11.24
C GLU A 109 -9.73 -13.08 10.42
N TYR A 110 -8.64 -12.72 9.74
CA TYR A 110 -7.85 -13.66 8.95
C TYR A 110 -7.18 -14.73 9.83
N LEU A 111 -6.62 -14.35 10.98
CA LEU A 111 -6.05 -15.32 11.92
C LEU A 111 -7.11 -16.31 12.43
N GLN A 112 -8.28 -15.80 12.86
CA GLN A 112 -9.37 -16.66 13.34
C GLN A 112 -9.88 -17.59 12.26
N SER A 113 -10.01 -17.09 11.02
CA SER A 113 -10.41 -17.89 9.87
C SER A 113 -9.42 -19.00 9.55
N ALA A 114 -8.12 -18.71 9.66
CA ALA A 114 -7.08 -19.71 9.44
C ALA A 114 -7.07 -20.78 10.54
N ILE A 115 -7.17 -20.37 11.81
CA ILE A 115 -7.24 -21.30 12.96
C ILE A 115 -8.48 -22.20 12.86
N ALA A 116 -9.60 -21.69 12.35
CA ALA A 116 -10.82 -22.49 12.18
C ALA A 116 -10.69 -23.56 11.09
N GLU A 117 -9.87 -23.31 10.06
CA GLU A 117 -9.78 -24.17 8.89
C GLU A 117 -8.58 -25.12 8.88
N ASP A 118 -7.45 -24.68 9.42
CA ASP A 118 -6.18 -25.39 9.33
C ASP A 118 -5.73 -25.83 10.73
N GLU A 119 -5.81 -27.14 10.98
CA GLU A 119 -5.44 -27.73 12.27
C GLU A 119 -3.94 -27.63 12.56
N GLU A 120 -3.08 -27.52 11.55
CA GLU A 120 -1.64 -27.31 11.73
C GLU A 120 -1.38 -25.89 12.24
N ILE A 121 -1.94 -24.87 11.58
CA ILE A 121 -1.87 -23.46 12.03
C ILE A 121 -2.42 -23.33 13.45
N LYS A 122 -3.58 -23.94 13.73
CA LYS A 122 -4.19 -23.91 15.06
C LYS A 122 -3.30 -24.54 16.12
N LYS A 123 -2.75 -25.73 15.86
CA LYS A 123 -1.86 -26.43 16.79
C LYS A 123 -0.59 -25.62 17.05
N ASP A 124 0.05 -25.11 16.01
CA ASP A 124 1.27 -24.32 16.13
C ASP A 124 1.04 -23.01 16.89
N TRP A 125 -0.06 -22.31 16.61
CA TRP A 125 -0.42 -21.07 17.29
C TRP A 125 -0.72 -21.31 18.78
N LEU A 126 -1.56 -22.28 19.11
CA LEU A 126 -1.98 -22.54 20.49
C LEU A 126 -0.87 -23.15 21.37
N ASN A 127 0.06 -23.88 20.77
CA ASN A 127 1.24 -24.44 21.46
C ASN A 127 2.36 -23.42 21.68
N THR A 128 2.23 -22.20 21.15
CA THR A 128 3.20 -21.14 21.41
C THR A 128 3.06 -20.61 22.83
N ASN A 129 4.18 -20.36 23.50
CA ASN A 129 4.19 -19.78 24.84
C ASN A 129 3.99 -18.26 24.80
N PHE A 130 2.75 -17.80 24.98
CA PHE A 130 2.43 -16.38 25.13
C PHE A 130 3.03 -15.85 26.44
N GLY A 131 3.85 -14.81 26.37
CA GLY A 131 4.63 -14.31 27.52
C GLY A 131 6.13 -14.50 27.38
N ASP A 132 6.59 -15.50 26.62
CA ASP A 132 8.00 -15.66 26.29
C ASP A 132 8.34 -14.84 25.04
N ILE A 133 9.10 -13.76 25.24
CA ILE A 133 9.51 -12.83 24.19
C ILE A 133 10.24 -13.53 23.04
N THR A 134 10.99 -14.61 23.33
CA THR A 134 11.74 -15.37 22.34
C THR A 134 10.81 -16.20 21.47
N GLU A 135 9.87 -16.92 22.10
CA GLU A 135 8.87 -17.69 21.36
C GLU A 135 7.92 -16.79 20.56
N GLU A 136 7.49 -15.66 21.14
CA GLU A 136 6.67 -14.66 20.45
C GLU A 136 7.38 -14.19 19.17
N ARG A 137 8.68 -13.89 19.25
CA ARG A 137 9.47 -13.47 18.08
C ARG A 137 9.64 -14.55 17.01
N ILE A 138 9.84 -15.80 17.42
CA ILE A 138 10.16 -16.89 16.49
C ILE A 138 8.90 -17.50 15.88
N LYS A 139 7.80 -17.55 16.63
CA LYS A 139 6.56 -18.22 16.19
C LYS A 139 5.47 -17.21 15.82
N ILE A 140 5.15 -16.26 16.70
CA ILE A 140 4.00 -15.36 16.51
C ILE A 140 4.26 -14.30 15.42
N LEU A 141 5.39 -13.60 15.50
CA LEU A 141 5.66 -12.49 14.57
C LEU A 141 5.70 -12.94 13.10
N PRO A 142 6.28 -14.10 12.73
CA PRO A 142 6.19 -14.61 11.36
C PRO A 142 4.77 -14.89 10.89
N TYR A 143 3.90 -15.43 11.75
CA TYR A 143 2.49 -15.61 11.43
C TYR A 143 1.84 -14.25 11.13
N ILE A 144 2.04 -13.26 12.01
CA ILE A 144 1.51 -11.91 11.77
C ILE A 144 2.08 -11.31 10.49
N GLN A 145 3.38 -11.46 10.22
CA GLN A 145 4.01 -10.94 9.01
C GLN A 145 3.39 -11.52 7.73
N GLU A 146 3.10 -12.83 7.70
CA GLU A 146 2.43 -13.46 6.57
C GLU A 146 0.97 -13.01 6.43
N ILE A 147 0.24 -12.84 7.54
CA ILE A 147 -1.14 -12.28 7.51
C ILE A 147 -1.13 -10.84 7.00
N SER A 148 -0.20 -10.02 7.46
CA SER A 148 -0.07 -8.63 7.04
C SER A 148 0.28 -8.52 5.56
N GLU A 149 1.12 -9.43 5.03
CA GLU A 149 1.38 -9.54 3.60
C GLU A 149 0.11 -9.92 2.83
N TYR A 150 -0.68 -10.87 3.34
CA TYR A 150 -1.99 -11.22 2.76
C TYR A 150 -2.96 -10.03 2.79
N TYR A 151 -3.05 -9.32 3.91
CA TYR A 151 -3.87 -8.12 4.05
C TYR A 151 -3.52 -7.06 3.00
N PHE A 152 -2.23 -6.80 2.76
CA PHE A 152 -1.81 -5.88 1.70
C PHE A 152 -2.28 -6.35 0.31
N LEU A 153 -2.08 -7.63 0.00
CA LEU A 153 -2.45 -8.20 -1.31
C LEU A 153 -3.96 -8.20 -1.53
N GLU A 154 -4.74 -8.49 -0.49
CA GLU A 154 -6.19 -8.47 -0.51
C GLU A 154 -6.70 -7.04 -0.69
N ALA A 155 -6.21 -6.08 0.08
CA ALA A 155 -6.55 -4.67 -0.07
C ALA A 155 -6.23 -4.16 -1.49
N LEU A 156 -5.07 -4.56 -2.03
CA LEU A 156 -4.68 -4.22 -3.40
C LEU A 156 -5.61 -4.87 -4.44
N SER A 157 -5.93 -6.16 -4.27
CA SER A 157 -6.85 -6.91 -5.13
C SER A 157 -8.23 -6.23 -5.17
N THR A 158 -8.79 -5.94 -4.01
CA THR A 158 -10.09 -5.28 -3.85
C THR A 158 -10.09 -3.89 -4.48
N HIS A 159 -9.06 -3.08 -4.22
CA HIS A 159 -8.92 -1.75 -4.80
C HIS A 159 -8.83 -1.80 -6.34
N LEU A 160 -7.99 -2.68 -6.88
CA LEU A 160 -7.80 -2.81 -8.33
C LEU A 160 -9.04 -3.35 -9.03
N SER A 161 -9.74 -4.29 -8.41
CA SER A 161 -11.00 -4.81 -8.91
C SER A 161 -12.06 -3.69 -8.97
N SER A 162 -12.15 -2.83 -7.95
CA SER A 162 -13.01 -1.64 -7.97
C SER A 162 -12.59 -0.64 -9.04
N PHE A 163 -11.30 -0.30 -9.10
CA PHE A 163 -10.75 0.68 -10.02
C PHE A 163 -10.98 0.29 -11.49
N PHE A 164 -10.69 -0.96 -11.86
CA PHE A 164 -10.81 -1.44 -13.24
C PHE A 164 -12.21 -1.91 -13.64
N ASN A 165 -13.21 -1.88 -12.75
CA ASN A 165 -14.59 -2.24 -13.09
C ASN A 165 -15.30 -1.19 -13.96
N ASN A 166 -14.64 -0.09 -14.30
CA ASN A 166 -15.18 0.99 -15.12
C ASN A 166 -15.06 0.69 -16.63
N THR A 167 -16.10 1.00 -17.41
CA THR A 167 -16.16 0.82 -18.88
C THR A 167 -15.08 1.58 -19.65
N LYS A 168 -14.44 2.57 -19.04
CA LYS A 168 -13.32 3.33 -19.64
C LYS A 168 -12.08 2.48 -19.93
N PHE A 169 -11.93 1.31 -19.27
CA PHE A 169 -10.75 0.46 -19.44
C PHE A 169 -10.98 -0.68 -20.44
N LYS A 170 -10.07 -0.81 -21.41
CA LYS A 170 -10.10 -1.90 -22.39
C LYS A 170 -9.58 -3.18 -21.73
N LYS A 171 -10.41 -4.23 -21.68
CA LYS A 171 -10.04 -5.55 -21.13
C LYS A 171 -8.77 -6.14 -21.76
N THR A 172 -8.50 -5.87 -23.04
CA THR A 172 -7.29 -6.32 -23.75
C THR A 172 -5.98 -5.76 -23.20
N LYS A 173 -6.03 -4.63 -22.47
CA LYS A 173 -4.87 -4.01 -21.81
C LYS A 173 -4.70 -4.46 -20.36
N LEU A 174 -5.57 -5.32 -19.86
CA LEU A 174 -5.57 -5.82 -18.49
C LEU A 174 -5.26 -7.31 -18.49
N LYS A 175 -4.51 -7.74 -17.48
CA LYS A 175 -4.28 -9.15 -17.15
C LYS A 175 -4.77 -9.40 -15.74
N SER A 176 -5.57 -10.45 -15.58
CA SER A 176 -5.98 -10.96 -14.27
C SER A 176 -5.02 -12.06 -13.88
N TYR A 177 -4.35 -11.89 -12.75
CA TYR A 177 -3.51 -12.90 -12.13
C TYR A 177 -4.36 -13.67 -11.14
N LYS A 178 -4.39 -14.98 -11.31
CA LYS A 178 -5.03 -15.93 -10.39
C LYS A 178 -3.95 -16.66 -9.59
N ARG A 179 -4.38 -17.54 -8.68
CA ARG A 179 -3.52 -18.45 -7.90
C ARG A 179 -2.37 -19.03 -8.77
N ASN A 180 -2.70 -19.73 -9.84
CA ASN A 180 -1.71 -20.44 -10.67
C ASN A 180 -0.72 -19.52 -11.40
N ASP A 181 -1.03 -18.23 -11.55
CA ASP A 181 -0.14 -17.24 -12.19
C ASP A 181 0.93 -16.71 -11.23
N ILE A 182 0.82 -17.02 -9.93
CA ILE A 182 1.69 -16.49 -8.88
C ILE A 182 2.23 -17.60 -7.94
N PRO A 183 2.84 -18.69 -8.47
CA PRO A 183 3.19 -19.87 -7.69
C PRO A 183 4.22 -19.61 -6.58
N GLN A 184 5.14 -18.67 -6.79
CA GLN A 184 6.19 -18.34 -5.82
C GLN A 184 5.64 -17.65 -4.57
N ILE A 185 4.57 -16.86 -4.70
CA ILE A 185 3.96 -16.15 -3.57
C ILE A 185 3.13 -17.14 -2.73
N LEU A 186 2.44 -18.07 -3.40
CA LEU A 186 1.66 -19.12 -2.75
C LEU A 186 2.51 -20.10 -1.97
N ALA A 187 3.62 -20.57 -2.55
CA ALA A 187 4.46 -21.58 -1.92
C ALA A 187 5.13 -21.10 -0.61
N SER A 188 5.03 -19.81 -0.26
CA SER A 188 5.84 -19.21 0.79
C SER A 188 5.07 -18.30 1.76
N ASN A 189 3.74 -18.22 1.63
CA ASN A 189 2.85 -17.55 2.56
C ASN A 189 1.65 -18.46 2.85
N ARG A 190 1.52 -18.94 4.09
CA ARG A 190 0.52 -19.94 4.50
C ARG A 190 -0.90 -19.42 4.34
N PHE A 191 -1.13 -18.15 4.68
CA PHE A 191 -2.45 -17.52 4.61
C PHE A 191 -2.89 -17.29 3.18
N LEU A 192 -1.98 -16.81 2.32
CA LEU A 192 -2.28 -16.67 0.91
C LEU A 192 -2.56 -18.03 0.27
N ASP A 193 -1.78 -19.08 0.59
CA ASP A 193 -2.05 -20.42 0.08
C ASP A 193 -3.41 -20.93 0.56
N LEU A 194 -3.72 -20.81 1.84
CA LEU A 194 -4.99 -21.24 2.43
C LEU A 194 -6.19 -20.52 1.82
N PHE A 195 -6.16 -19.19 1.79
CA PHE A 195 -7.32 -18.40 1.39
C PHE A 195 -7.52 -18.31 -0.12
N SER A 196 -6.47 -18.49 -0.93
CA SER A 196 -6.58 -18.54 -2.38
C SER A 196 -7.00 -19.90 -2.95
N LYS A 197 -6.99 -20.97 -2.13
CA LYS A 197 -7.42 -22.31 -2.57
C LYS A 197 -8.86 -22.27 -3.10
N PRO A 198 -9.16 -22.97 -4.21
CA PRO A 198 -10.52 -23.19 -4.67
C PRO A 198 -11.39 -23.74 -3.55
N MET A 199 -12.66 -23.34 -3.53
CA MET A 199 -13.59 -23.72 -2.48
C MET A 199 -13.77 -25.25 -2.41
N GLU A 200 -13.67 -25.94 -3.56
CA GLU A 200 -13.75 -27.40 -3.64
C GLU A 200 -12.56 -28.10 -2.97
N GLU A 201 -11.41 -27.43 -2.83
CA GLU A 201 -10.20 -28.00 -2.22
C GLU A 201 -10.17 -27.82 -0.70
N ARG A 202 -11.00 -26.94 -0.14
CA ARG A 202 -10.98 -26.54 1.27
C ARG A 202 -11.91 -27.42 2.12
N ALA A 203 -11.35 -28.04 3.17
CA ALA A 203 -12.00 -29.10 3.95
C ALA A 203 -13.37 -28.69 4.52
N LEU A 204 -13.51 -27.45 5.00
CA LEU A 204 -14.75 -26.93 5.57
C LEU A 204 -15.87 -26.67 4.56
N PHE A 205 -15.54 -26.63 3.27
CA PHE A 205 -16.48 -26.34 2.18
C PHE A 205 -16.84 -27.59 1.37
N LYS A 206 -16.01 -28.65 1.41
CA LYS A 206 -16.22 -29.94 0.72
C LYS A 206 -17.51 -30.67 1.09
N ASN A 207 -17.97 -30.58 2.35
CA ASN A 207 -19.07 -31.41 2.86
C ASN A 207 -20.49 -30.84 2.65
N SER A 208 -20.69 -29.91 1.71
CA SER A 208 -22.03 -29.33 1.44
C SER A 208 -22.66 -29.96 0.20
N ASN A 209 -23.07 -31.22 0.31
CA ASN A 209 -23.92 -31.86 -0.69
C ASN A 209 -25.41 -31.44 -0.59
N GLN A 210 -25.74 -30.44 0.25
CA GLN A 210 -27.13 -29.99 0.48
C GLN A 210 -27.35 -28.48 0.32
N ASP A 211 -26.30 -27.66 0.18
CA ASP A 211 -26.46 -26.26 -0.19
C ASP A 211 -26.05 -26.15 -1.65
N ASN A 212 -27.00 -25.85 -2.53
CA ASN A 212 -26.72 -25.47 -3.91
C ASN A 212 -25.73 -24.30 -3.90
N PHE A 213 -24.42 -24.59 -3.92
CA PHE A 213 -23.42 -23.57 -4.16
C PHE A 213 -23.66 -23.08 -5.57
N ILE A 214 -24.30 -21.92 -5.68
CA ILE A 214 -24.43 -21.24 -6.94
C ILE A 214 -23.06 -20.66 -7.29
N ILE A 215 -22.16 -21.52 -7.77
CA ILE A 215 -20.81 -21.15 -8.26
C ILE A 215 -20.93 -20.11 -9.37
N LYS A 216 -22.05 -20.15 -10.10
CA LYS A 216 -22.49 -19.16 -11.08
C LYS A 216 -23.97 -18.88 -10.99
N PHE A 217 -24.37 -17.63 -10.77
CA PHE A 217 -25.78 -17.22 -10.91
C PHE A 217 -25.93 -16.42 -12.20
N THR A 218 -26.92 -16.77 -13.03
CA THR A 218 -27.29 -15.97 -14.19
C THR A 218 -28.37 -14.98 -13.77
N ARG A 219 -28.06 -13.69 -13.82
CA ARG A 219 -29.06 -12.61 -13.75
C ARG A 219 -28.95 -11.82 -15.04
N ASP A 220 -30.05 -11.75 -15.79
CA ASP A 220 -30.13 -10.98 -17.04
C ASP A 220 -28.96 -11.25 -18.02
N SER A 221 -28.69 -12.54 -18.31
CA SER A 221 -27.61 -13.02 -19.20
C SER A 221 -26.15 -12.78 -18.74
N ALA A 222 -25.93 -12.26 -17.53
CA ALA A 222 -24.60 -12.15 -16.94
C ALA A 222 -24.32 -13.34 -15.98
N GLU A 223 -23.27 -14.12 -16.24
CA GLU A 223 -22.74 -15.10 -15.28
C GLU A 223 -22.05 -14.36 -14.11
N GLY A 224 -22.67 -14.38 -12.94
CA GLY A 224 -22.06 -13.95 -11.67
C GLY A 224 -21.11 -15.02 -11.13
N LYS A 225 -20.12 -14.63 -10.33
CA LYS A 225 -19.18 -15.54 -9.67
C LYS A 225 -19.16 -15.24 -8.16
N ILE A 226 -19.11 -16.28 -7.32
CA ILE A 226 -18.93 -16.09 -5.88
C ILE A 226 -17.55 -15.44 -5.64
N ILE A 227 -17.56 -14.24 -5.04
CA ILE A 227 -16.36 -13.47 -4.71
C ILE A 227 -15.97 -13.62 -3.24
N SER A 228 -16.91 -13.89 -2.34
CA SER A 228 -16.66 -14.17 -0.92
C SER A 228 -17.75 -15.07 -0.31
N ASN A 229 -17.40 -15.85 0.71
CA ASN A 229 -18.33 -16.66 1.49
C ASN A 229 -17.79 -16.92 2.91
N TYR A 230 -18.65 -16.98 3.91
CA TYR A 230 -18.29 -17.31 5.29
C TYR A 230 -19.05 -18.54 5.77
N LYS A 231 -18.34 -19.54 6.28
CA LYS A 231 -18.96 -20.77 6.79
C LYS A 231 -18.18 -21.30 7.99
N ARG A 232 -18.86 -21.48 9.13
CA ARG A 232 -18.32 -22.09 10.35
C ARG A 232 -16.99 -21.46 10.81
N GLY A 233 -16.89 -20.14 10.71
CA GLY A 233 -15.67 -19.40 11.08
C GLY A 233 -14.60 -19.34 9.99
N ALA A 234 -14.73 -20.09 8.89
CA ALA A 234 -13.84 -19.98 7.74
C ALA A 234 -14.33 -18.96 6.73
N MET A 235 -13.37 -18.27 6.12
CA MET A 235 -13.58 -17.23 5.11
C MET A 235 -13.04 -17.69 3.76
N PHE A 236 -13.91 -17.72 2.75
CA PHE A 236 -13.52 -17.82 1.36
C PHE A 236 -13.53 -16.44 0.71
N GLN A 237 -12.45 -16.10 0.01
CA GLN A 237 -12.37 -14.93 -0.84
C GLN A 237 -11.67 -15.30 -2.13
N TYR A 238 -12.30 -15.02 -3.26
CA TYR A 238 -11.71 -15.32 -4.54
C TYR A 238 -10.58 -14.33 -4.83
N PHE A 239 -9.35 -14.83 -4.82
CA PHE A 239 -8.18 -14.02 -5.13
C PHE A 239 -8.09 -13.74 -6.64
N ASP A 240 -8.26 -12.48 -7.02
CA ASP A 240 -7.97 -11.98 -8.36
C ASP A 240 -7.21 -10.66 -8.32
N LEU A 241 -6.12 -10.57 -9.08
CA LEU A 241 -5.35 -9.33 -9.14
C LEU A 241 -5.37 -8.81 -10.57
N LYS A 242 -6.10 -7.73 -10.82
CA LYS A 242 -6.22 -7.12 -12.16
C LYS A 242 -5.18 -6.02 -12.30
N LEU A 243 -4.21 -6.22 -13.18
CA LEU A 243 -3.15 -5.24 -13.46
C LEU A 243 -3.04 -4.97 -14.97
N PRO A 244 -2.36 -3.89 -15.38
CA PRO A 244 -1.98 -3.71 -16.78
C PRO A 244 -1.22 -4.92 -17.31
N ALA A 245 -1.51 -5.35 -18.54
CA ALA A 245 -1.11 -6.64 -19.09
C ALA A 245 0.41 -6.92 -19.10
N GLU A 246 1.22 -5.86 -19.11
CA GLU A 246 2.68 -5.92 -19.11
C GLU A 246 3.28 -6.05 -17.70
N SER A 247 2.44 -6.15 -16.67
CA SER A 247 2.91 -6.26 -15.29
C SER A 247 3.51 -7.63 -15.01
N LYS A 248 4.35 -7.72 -14.00
CA LYS A 248 4.89 -8.95 -13.44
C LYS A 248 4.85 -8.82 -11.92
N ILE A 249 4.50 -9.91 -11.26
CA ILE A 249 4.41 -9.97 -9.81
C ILE A 249 5.34 -11.08 -9.35
N VAL A 250 6.22 -10.77 -8.42
CA VAL A 250 7.20 -11.72 -7.87
C VAL A 250 7.33 -11.46 -6.38
N ARG A 251 7.34 -12.50 -5.55
CA ARG A 251 7.79 -12.38 -4.15
C ARG A 251 9.28 -12.71 -4.08
N LYS A 252 10.04 -11.77 -3.55
CA LYS A 252 11.45 -11.96 -3.16
C LYS A 252 11.52 -12.49 -1.72
N LYS A 253 12.71 -12.91 -1.32
CA LYS A 253 12.98 -13.24 0.10
C LYS A 253 12.65 -12.05 1.01
N ASN A 254 12.41 -12.31 2.30
CA ASN A 254 12.12 -11.31 3.33
C ASN A 254 10.77 -10.58 3.11
N SER A 255 9.71 -11.33 2.80
CA SER A 255 8.33 -10.81 2.74
C SER A 255 8.19 -9.56 1.87
N THR A 256 8.86 -9.60 0.72
CA THR A 256 8.93 -8.50 -0.24
C THR A 256 8.20 -8.86 -1.52
N ILE A 257 7.17 -8.11 -1.88
CA ILE A 257 6.42 -8.26 -3.11
C ILE A 257 6.91 -7.20 -4.11
N LEU A 258 7.28 -7.65 -5.30
CA LEU A 258 7.69 -6.82 -6.43
C LEU A 258 6.60 -6.83 -7.51
N ILE A 259 6.08 -5.66 -7.84
CA ILE A 259 5.20 -5.44 -8.98
C ILE A 259 5.95 -4.57 -9.99
N SER A 260 6.37 -5.14 -11.11
CA SER A 260 7.11 -4.43 -12.15
C SER A 260 6.33 -4.36 -13.45
N ASN A 261 6.44 -3.24 -14.17
CA ASN A 261 5.90 -3.07 -15.51
C ASN A 261 6.81 -2.14 -16.32
N ARG A 262 6.42 -1.79 -17.56
CA ARG A 262 7.20 -0.87 -18.39
C ARG A 262 7.29 0.55 -17.82
N ARG A 263 6.44 0.94 -16.89
CA ARG A 263 6.37 2.29 -16.31
C ARG A 263 7.10 2.44 -14.99
N PHE A 264 6.94 1.49 -14.09
CA PHE A 264 7.52 1.55 -12.77
C PHE A 264 7.75 0.15 -12.21
N GLU A 265 8.51 0.14 -11.13
CA GLU A 265 8.68 -0.98 -10.22
C GLU A 265 8.22 -0.56 -8.82
N ILE A 266 7.30 -1.32 -8.23
CA ILE A 266 6.87 -1.19 -6.85
C ILE A 266 7.47 -2.36 -6.07
N SER A 267 8.19 -2.05 -5.00
CA SER A 267 8.65 -3.01 -4.00
C SER A 267 7.91 -2.71 -2.70
N ILE A 268 7.20 -3.70 -2.18
CA ILE A 268 6.51 -3.62 -0.90
C ILE A 268 7.15 -4.63 0.02
N THR A 269 7.71 -4.18 1.13
CA THR A 269 8.30 -5.03 2.15
C THR A 269 7.46 -4.93 3.42
N THR A 270 6.97 -6.08 3.90
CA THR A 270 6.22 -6.17 5.15
C THR A 270 7.15 -6.66 6.24
N ASN A 271 7.30 -5.88 7.30
CA ASN A 271 8.16 -6.22 8.43
C ASN A 271 7.39 -6.07 9.74
N VAL A 272 7.38 -7.13 10.56
CA VAL A 272 6.81 -7.08 11.90
C VAL A 272 7.95 -6.94 12.89
N SER A 273 8.03 -5.78 13.54
CA SER A 273 9.03 -5.51 14.54
C SER A 273 8.73 -6.31 15.80
N GLY A 274 9.75 -6.96 16.37
CA GLY A 274 9.65 -7.51 17.72
C GLY A 274 9.86 -6.47 18.82
N VAL A 275 10.00 -5.18 18.48
CA VAL A 275 10.06 -4.09 19.45
C VAL A 275 8.65 -3.60 19.74
N ASN A 276 8.33 -3.41 21.02
CA ASN A 276 7.02 -2.91 21.42
C ASN A 276 6.86 -1.44 21.00
N THR A 277 5.67 -1.07 20.52
CA THR A 277 5.27 0.33 20.37
C THR A 277 4.56 0.83 21.63
N TYR A 278 4.64 2.15 21.84
CA TYR A 278 3.92 2.80 22.90
C TYR A 278 2.48 3.05 22.46
N ILE A 279 1.54 2.31 23.06
CA ILE A 279 0.12 2.59 22.99
C ILE A 279 -0.33 3.13 24.35
N PRO A 280 -1.05 4.27 24.40
CA PRO A 280 -1.49 4.85 25.67
C PRO A 280 -2.22 3.81 26.54
N ILE A 281 -1.84 3.73 27.81
CA ILE A 281 -2.41 2.75 28.75
C ILE A 281 -3.91 2.97 28.90
N GLU A 282 -4.33 4.23 28.96
CA GLU A 282 -5.73 4.61 29.07
C GLU A 282 -6.51 4.29 27.81
N TYR A 283 -5.88 4.26 26.64
CA TYR A 283 -6.55 3.76 25.43
C TYR A 283 -6.90 2.28 25.58
N LYS A 284 -5.97 1.46 26.09
CA LYS A 284 -6.23 0.03 26.34
C LYS A 284 -7.35 -0.19 27.35
N GLY A 285 -7.34 0.55 28.46
CA GLY A 285 -8.34 0.40 29.52
C GLY A 285 -9.70 1.00 29.18
N LEU A 286 -9.72 2.25 28.70
CA LEU A 286 -10.95 3.04 28.54
C LEU A 286 -11.65 2.80 27.20
N TYR A 287 -10.88 2.66 26.11
CA TYR A 287 -11.45 2.49 24.78
C TYR A 287 -11.61 1.02 24.41
N LEU A 288 -10.59 0.19 24.67
CA LEU A 288 -10.64 -1.25 24.34
C LEU A 288 -11.22 -2.13 25.46
N GLY A 289 -11.40 -1.60 26.67
CA GLY A 289 -11.91 -2.38 27.81
C GLY A 289 -10.99 -3.52 28.25
N LEU A 290 -9.68 -3.44 27.94
CA LEU A 290 -8.72 -4.47 28.29
C LEU A 290 -8.43 -4.45 29.79
N LYS A 291 -8.58 -5.61 30.43
CA LYS A 291 -8.21 -5.80 31.85
C LYS A 291 -6.69 -5.83 32.05
N ASN A 292 -5.96 -6.45 31.12
CA ASN A 292 -4.51 -6.50 31.16
C ASN A 292 -3.90 -5.34 30.35
N LEU A 293 -3.45 -4.30 31.05
CA LEU A 293 -2.89 -3.11 30.42
C LEU A 293 -1.45 -3.30 29.94
N HIS A 294 -0.77 -4.35 30.43
CA HIS A 294 0.62 -4.68 30.13
C HIS A 294 0.81 -5.57 28.90
N ASP A 295 -0.28 -5.97 28.23
CA ASP A 295 -0.19 -6.70 26.97
C ASP A 295 0.62 -5.90 25.94
N PRO A 296 1.65 -6.49 25.31
CA PRO A 296 2.53 -5.76 24.41
C PRO A 296 1.81 -5.39 23.12
N ALA A 297 2.14 -4.22 22.58
CA ALA A 297 1.75 -3.79 21.25
C ALA A 297 2.97 -3.83 20.34
N TYR A 298 2.86 -4.40 19.16
CA TYR A 298 3.96 -4.51 18.19
C TYR A 298 3.68 -3.70 16.94
N ILE A 299 4.75 -3.29 16.24
CA ILE A 299 4.67 -2.53 14.99
C ILE A 299 4.71 -3.49 13.81
N THR A 300 3.84 -3.24 12.83
CA THR A 300 3.98 -3.76 11.48
C THR A 300 4.27 -2.61 10.53
N ASN A 301 5.44 -2.62 9.91
CA ASN A 301 5.86 -1.65 8.92
C ASN A 301 5.62 -2.18 7.50
N PHE A 302 4.94 -1.38 6.69
CA PHE A 302 4.84 -1.57 5.25
C PHE A 302 5.75 -0.54 4.56
N SER A 303 6.91 -0.98 4.10
CA SER A 303 7.85 -0.15 3.35
C SER A 303 7.56 -0.26 1.85
N ILE A 304 7.04 0.83 1.27
CA ILE A 304 6.64 0.90 -0.13
C ILE A 304 7.63 1.78 -0.88
N LYS A 305 8.32 1.18 -1.85
CA LYS A 305 9.29 1.86 -2.72
C LYS A 305 8.85 1.77 -4.17
N ILE A 306 8.74 2.92 -4.83
CA ILE A 306 8.28 3.03 -6.20
C ILE A 306 9.37 3.70 -7.01
N THR A 307 9.83 3.03 -8.06
CA THR A 307 10.83 3.56 -8.99
C THR A 307 10.23 3.66 -10.38
N PHE A 308 10.10 4.87 -10.91
CA PHE A 308 9.66 5.11 -12.28
C PHE A 308 10.79 4.88 -13.29
N ASN A 309 10.50 4.12 -14.34
CA ASN A 309 11.44 3.86 -15.42
C ASN A 309 11.72 5.15 -16.21
N ARG A 310 12.95 5.31 -16.71
CA ARG A 310 13.32 6.52 -17.49
C ARG A 310 12.49 6.66 -18.76
N SER A 311 12.14 5.54 -19.40
CA SER A 311 11.32 5.51 -20.62
C SER A 311 9.86 5.89 -20.40
N SER A 312 9.39 5.97 -19.15
CA SER A 312 8.02 6.32 -18.81
C SER A 312 7.69 7.78 -19.08
N PHE A 313 8.67 8.66 -18.86
CA PHE A 313 8.49 10.12 -18.99
C PHE A 313 8.26 10.56 -20.44
N PHE A 314 8.79 9.81 -21.42
CA PHE A 314 8.63 10.13 -22.84
C PHE A 314 7.34 9.55 -23.45
N LYS A 315 6.61 8.73 -22.70
CA LYS A 315 5.38 8.08 -23.19
C LYS A 315 4.17 8.75 -22.56
N SER A 316 3.49 9.60 -23.32
CA SER A 316 2.30 10.35 -22.87
C SER A 316 1.01 9.52 -22.77
N SER A 317 0.94 8.36 -23.43
CA SER A 317 -0.29 7.57 -23.50
C SER A 317 -0.44 6.55 -22.36
N SER A 318 -1.68 6.18 -22.04
CA SER A 318 -2.08 5.11 -21.09
C SER A 318 -1.73 5.34 -19.61
N TRP A 319 -1.42 6.57 -19.16
CA TRP A 319 -1.23 6.88 -17.74
C TRP A 319 -2.47 6.63 -16.87
N GLU A 320 -3.66 6.69 -17.47
CA GLU A 320 -4.94 6.36 -16.84
C GLU A 320 -4.97 4.96 -16.20
N TYR A 321 -4.24 3.99 -16.75
CA TYR A 321 -4.15 2.61 -16.23
C TYR A 321 -3.28 2.49 -14.98
N TYR A 322 -2.62 3.56 -14.56
CA TYR A 322 -1.68 3.61 -13.44
C TYR A 322 -2.11 4.57 -12.34
N GLN A 323 -3.22 5.30 -12.53
CA GLN A 323 -3.77 6.24 -11.54
C GLN A 323 -4.26 5.57 -10.25
N TRP A 324 -4.52 4.25 -10.29
CA TRP A 324 -4.86 3.47 -9.10
C TRP A 324 -3.77 3.54 -8.03
N LEU A 325 -2.52 3.82 -8.42
CA LEU A 325 -1.38 3.81 -7.50
C LEU A 325 -1.57 4.83 -6.38
N ASP A 326 -1.85 6.08 -6.73
CA ASP A 326 -2.01 7.15 -5.74
C ASP A 326 -3.25 6.90 -4.88
N SER A 327 -4.37 6.52 -5.49
CA SER A 327 -5.61 6.24 -4.74
C SER A 327 -5.47 5.05 -3.80
N PHE A 328 -4.77 3.99 -4.21
CA PHE A 328 -4.51 2.83 -3.38
C PHE A 328 -3.62 3.18 -2.19
N LEU A 329 -2.52 3.91 -2.41
CA LEU A 329 -1.58 4.27 -1.33
C LEU A 329 -2.23 5.18 -0.28
N ASP A 330 -3.13 6.06 -0.70
CA ASP A 330 -3.90 6.92 0.19
C ASP A 330 -4.95 6.13 0.98
N GLU A 331 -5.65 5.20 0.34
CA GLU A 331 -6.63 4.34 1.00
C GLU A 331 -5.95 3.37 1.99
N PHE A 332 -4.88 2.72 1.56
CA PHE A 332 -4.12 1.78 2.37
C PHE A 332 -3.51 2.46 3.61
N GLU A 333 -2.96 3.68 3.46
CA GLU A 333 -2.47 4.45 4.62
C GLU A 333 -3.59 4.75 5.62
N LYS A 334 -4.78 5.13 5.16
CA LYS A 334 -5.92 5.41 6.06
C LYS A 334 -6.36 4.18 6.85
N ASN A 335 -6.28 3.01 6.23
CA ASN A 335 -6.73 1.75 6.83
C ASN A 335 -5.67 1.14 7.75
N ALA A 336 -4.39 1.26 7.39
CA ALA A 336 -3.28 0.61 8.10
C ALA A 336 -2.53 1.49 9.10
N SER A 337 -2.46 2.81 8.89
CA SER A 337 -1.60 3.67 9.70
C SER A 337 -2.11 3.84 11.14
N GLU A 338 -1.25 3.50 12.11
CA GLU A 338 -1.43 3.81 13.54
C GLU A 338 -1.71 5.31 13.73
N LYS A 339 -0.86 6.13 13.11
CA LYS A 339 -0.93 7.59 13.22
C LYS A 339 -2.26 8.13 12.67
N TYR A 340 -2.69 7.64 11.50
CA TYR A 340 -3.98 8.04 10.94
C TYR A 340 -5.14 7.60 11.84
N TYR A 341 -5.08 6.38 12.37
CA TYR A 341 -6.08 5.84 13.27
C TYR A 341 -6.26 6.73 14.51
N PHE A 342 -5.20 6.95 15.30
CA PHE A 342 -5.29 7.75 16.52
C PHE A 342 -5.68 9.21 16.26
N LYS A 343 -5.14 9.82 15.21
CA LYS A 343 -5.32 11.26 14.96
C LYS A 343 -6.58 11.63 14.20
N SER A 344 -6.99 10.79 13.25
CA SER A 344 -8.03 11.14 12.28
C SER A 344 -9.25 10.24 12.36
N LYS A 345 -9.08 8.96 12.70
CA LYS A 345 -10.20 8.03 12.78
C LYS A 345 -10.93 8.13 14.12
N ILE A 346 -10.19 8.07 15.23
CA ILE A 346 -10.74 8.17 16.58
C ILE A 346 -10.48 9.52 17.25
N ASP A 347 -9.52 10.32 16.75
CA ASP A 347 -9.16 11.64 17.33
C ASP A 347 -8.92 11.56 18.84
N TRP A 348 -8.10 10.59 19.25
CA TRP A 348 -7.93 10.16 20.65
C TRP A 348 -7.56 11.30 21.59
N ASP A 349 -6.68 12.20 21.14
CA ASP A 349 -6.23 13.36 21.93
C ASP A 349 -7.38 14.28 22.32
N ARG A 350 -8.47 14.34 21.53
CA ARG A 350 -9.67 15.10 21.85
C ARG A 350 -10.69 14.31 22.65
N ILE A 351 -10.81 13.01 22.39
CA ILE A 351 -11.78 12.15 23.08
C ILE A 351 -11.33 11.85 24.52
N TYR A 352 -10.04 11.64 24.75
CA TYR A 352 -9.51 11.25 26.05
C TYR A 352 -9.89 12.22 27.20
N PRO A 353 -9.73 13.55 27.06
CA PRO A 353 -10.18 14.50 28.09
C PRO A 353 -11.68 14.40 28.38
N ILE A 354 -12.50 14.19 27.35
CA ILE A 354 -13.96 14.06 27.49
C ILE A 354 -14.29 12.82 28.34
N ILE A 355 -13.73 11.65 28.00
CA ILE A 355 -13.90 10.41 28.77
C ILE A 355 -13.50 10.63 30.23
N LYS A 356 -12.34 11.25 30.46
CA LYS A 356 -11.82 11.50 31.82
C LYS A 356 -12.73 12.42 32.63
N THR A 357 -13.32 13.45 32.00
CA THR A 357 -14.30 14.32 32.68
C THR A 357 -15.61 13.60 33.02
N LEU A 358 -16.06 12.67 32.18
CA LEU A 358 -17.26 11.88 32.43
C LEU A 358 -17.07 10.89 33.59
N GLN A 359 -15.90 10.23 33.65
CA GLN A 359 -15.55 9.35 34.77
C GLN A 359 -15.50 10.10 36.09
N ASN A 360 -14.81 11.24 36.13
CA ASN A 360 -14.72 12.07 37.34
C ASN A 360 -16.08 12.58 37.83
N LYS A 361 -17.07 12.76 36.94
CA LYS A 361 -18.44 13.12 37.33
C LYS A 361 -19.19 11.92 37.90
N HIS A 362 -19.05 10.75 37.28
CA HIS A 362 -19.69 9.52 37.75
C HIS A 362 -19.18 9.12 39.14
N ASP A 363 -17.88 9.26 39.40
CA ASP A 363 -17.26 8.94 40.69
C ASP A 363 -17.56 9.96 41.81
N LYS A 364 -18.12 11.13 41.48
CA LYS A 364 -18.60 12.12 42.45
C LYS A 364 -20.07 11.94 42.84
N ILE A 365 -20.81 11.10 42.11
CA ILE A 365 -22.24 10.83 42.34
C ILE A 365 -22.44 9.49 43.10
N ARG A 366 -21.40 8.67 43.18
CA ARG A 366 -21.28 7.53 44.10
C ARG A 366 -20.54 7.96 45.36
#